data_AF-A0A950FVY1-F1
#
_entry.id   AF-A0A950FVY1-F1
#
_cell.length_a   1.000
_cell.length_b   1.000
_cell.length_c   1.000
_cell.angle_alpha   90.00
_cell.angle_beta   90.00
_cell.angle_gamma   90.00
#
_symmetry.space_group_name_H-M   'P 1'
#
loop_
_entity.id
_entity.type
_entity.pdbx_description
1 polymer ?
#
loop_
_entity_poly.entity_id
_entity_poly.type
_entity_poly.pdbx_seq_one_letter_code
_entity_poly.pdbx_strand_id
1 'polypeptide(L)'
;MAASKVVLDGERIRGLRERRGFSSQSDLALATVTVDPKRGGLGPRTVWDAENGKPVTRRTQLLIARALGVDDCDELLLRSGHQAVRDATRASLPLNAATSAIPFRYGQDRRWLGSAGRAAALCLVFIAGAALVTSWQFGRYETSSPDETGAPIGLDTAVWTVNGPAARAALTNMDAPRARIVQPMLSFSRQRGLGISGIDGTYEQEGIQTVKPFRPPFTVRATVMTTAVNAGAFALLVTSADGGRGVSLTGGKGANDVFTGLTYQSPSGPGTHWRLRGKLSEPRAPSLNVWYQLAIAVDASGNATLSAAPQGTEARSSTLRALGTGPFYVLLSQGSGAYGSGPNQAYWRSITITGRDTVVALRFRREAPRVAELARYLR
;
A
#
# COMPACT_ATOMS: atom_id res chain seq x y z
N MET A 1 15.49 -38.89 -15.10
CA MET A 1 15.30 -37.53 -14.51
C MET A 1 13.89 -37.07 -14.83
N ALA A 2 13.05 -36.81 -13.83
CA ALA A 2 11.70 -36.28 -14.06
C ALA A 2 11.79 -34.86 -14.63
N ALA A 3 11.07 -34.59 -15.73
CA ALA A 3 11.04 -33.25 -16.30
C ALA A 3 10.38 -32.28 -15.31
N SER A 4 11.08 -31.20 -14.96
CA SER A 4 10.53 -30.14 -14.11
C SER A 4 9.25 -29.56 -14.72
N LYS A 5 8.16 -29.61 -13.95
CA LYS A 5 6.86 -29.05 -14.33
C LYS A 5 6.67 -27.68 -13.68
N VAL A 6 6.03 -26.76 -14.42
CA VAL A 6 5.75 -25.37 -14.02
C VAL A 6 4.28 -25.04 -14.29
N VAL A 7 3.71 -24.14 -13.50
CA VAL A 7 2.34 -23.61 -13.71
C VAL A 7 2.44 -22.21 -14.29
N LEU A 8 1.74 -21.99 -15.41
CA LEU A 8 1.78 -20.72 -16.12
C LEU A 8 0.56 -19.83 -15.81
N ASP A 9 0.75 -18.51 -15.92
CA ASP A 9 -0.31 -17.52 -15.82
C ASP A 9 -1.16 -17.54 -17.10
N GLY A 10 -2.23 -18.34 -17.04
CA GLY A 10 -3.08 -18.58 -18.18
C GLY A 10 -3.81 -17.34 -18.72
N GLU A 11 -4.16 -16.37 -17.86
CA GLU A 11 -4.76 -15.10 -18.32
C GLU A 11 -3.75 -14.25 -19.07
N ARG A 12 -2.50 -14.20 -18.58
CA ARG A 12 -1.42 -13.50 -19.26
C ARG A 12 -1.13 -14.12 -20.64
N ILE A 13 -1.08 -15.46 -20.72
CA ILE A 13 -0.90 -16.18 -21.99
C ILE A 13 -2.03 -15.83 -22.96
N ARG A 14 -3.29 -15.91 -22.52
CA ARG A 14 -4.46 -15.59 -23.35
C ARG A 14 -4.41 -14.15 -23.87
N GLY A 15 -4.15 -13.19 -22.98
CA GLY A 15 -4.07 -11.77 -23.37
C GLY A 15 -2.90 -11.45 -24.30
N LEU A 16 -1.76 -12.14 -24.16
CA LEU A 16 -0.64 -12.00 -25.11
C LEU A 16 -0.96 -12.64 -26.46
N ARG A 17 -1.63 -13.80 -26.46
CA ARG A 17 -2.06 -14.53 -27.65
C ARG A 17 -2.99 -13.66 -28.51
N GLU A 18 -4.02 -13.09 -27.89
CA GLU A 18 -4.99 -12.21 -28.56
C GLU A 18 -4.31 -10.95 -29.11
N ARG A 19 -3.41 -10.31 -28.34
CA ARG A 19 -2.64 -9.14 -28.82
C ARG A 19 -1.72 -9.44 -30.00
N ARG A 20 -1.24 -10.68 -30.14
CA ARG A 20 -0.42 -11.14 -31.26
C ARG A 20 -1.26 -11.55 -32.48
N GLY A 21 -2.58 -11.46 -32.40
CA GLY A 21 -3.49 -11.82 -33.50
C GLY A 21 -3.76 -13.32 -33.62
N PHE A 22 -3.35 -14.13 -32.63
CA PHE A 22 -3.68 -15.55 -32.59
C PHE A 22 -5.10 -15.72 -32.04
N SER A 23 -6.05 -16.08 -32.89
CA SER A 23 -7.48 -16.18 -32.53
C SER A 23 -7.79 -17.39 -31.64
N SER A 24 -6.98 -18.45 -31.74
CA SER A 24 -7.21 -19.71 -31.03
C SER A 24 -5.95 -20.33 -30.42
N GLN A 25 -6.11 -21.32 -29.53
CA GLN A 25 -4.97 -22.12 -29.04
C GLN A 25 -4.30 -22.92 -30.17
N SER A 26 -5.03 -23.25 -31.24
CA SER A 26 -4.48 -23.90 -32.42
C SER A 26 -3.53 -22.98 -33.19
N ASP A 27 -3.84 -21.68 -33.27
CA ASP A 27 -2.97 -20.71 -33.94
C ASP A 27 -1.66 -20.54 -33.18
N LEU A 28 -1.75 -20.44 -31.84
CA LEU A 28 -0.56 -20.35 -30.99
C LEU A 28 0.27 -21.65 -31.06
N ALA A 29 -0.40 -22.82 -31.06
CA ALA A 29 0.25 -24.11 -31.26
C ALA A 29 1.01 -24.15 -32.60
N LEU A 30 0.39 -23.72 -33.69
CA LEU A 30 1.02 -23.64 -35.01
C LEU A 30 2.21 -22.66 -35.01
N ALA A 31 2.08 -21.52 -34.33
CA ALA A 31 3.18 -20.56 -34.19
C ALA A 31 4.41 -21.20 -33.49
N THR A 32 4.21 -22.12 -32.52
CA THR A 32 5.35 -22.82 -31.90
C THR A 32 6.09 -23.76 -32.84
N VAL A 33 5.50 -24.19 -33.97
CA VAL A 33 6.18 -24.98 -35.00
C VAL A 33 7.31 -24.17 -35.65
N THR A 34 7.10 -22.86 -35.83
CA THR A 34 8.14 -21.96 -36.37
C THR A 34 9.33 -21.79 -35.42
N VAL A 35 9.10 -21.98 -34.12
CA VAL A 35 10.12 -21.87 -33.07
C VAL A 35 10.95 -23.16 -32.93
N ASP A 36 10.33 -24.33 -33.08
CA ASP A 36 11.00 -25.65 -33.02
C ASP A 36 10.52 -26.58 -34.15
N PRO A 37 10.97 -26.34 -35.40
CA PRO A 37 10.52 -27.08 -36.57
C PRO A 37 10.93 -28.56 -36.52
N LYS A 38 12.01 -28.91 -35.81
CA LYS A 38 12.53 -30.28 -35.71
C LYS A 38 11.62 -31.20 -34.90
N ARG A 39 10.75 -30.66 -34.05
CA ARG A 39 9.91 -31.42 -33.12
C ARG A 39 8.41 -31.10 -33.25
N GLY A 40 8.01 -30.39 -34.31
CA GLY A 40 6.61 -30.17 -34.67
C GLY A 40 5.82 -29.24 -33.73
N GLY A 41 6.50 -28.39 -32.96
CA GLY A 41 5.83 -27.46 -32.03
C GLY A 41 5.10 -28.14 -30.86
N LEU A 42 4.03 -27.49 -30.37
CA LEU A 42 3.13 -27.98 -29.33
C LEU A 42 1.77 -28.33 -29.93
N GLY A 43 1.05 -29.27 -29.30
CA GLY A 43 -0.35 -29.52 -29.64
C GLY A 43 -1.31 -28.47 -29.05
N PRO A 44 -2.47 -28.19 -29.68
CA PRO A 44 -3.46 -27.23 -29.16
C PRO A 44 -3.92 -27.56 -27.73
N ARG A 45 -4.03 -28.85 -27.39
CA ARG A 45 -4.40 -29.29 -26.04
C ARG A 45 -3.37 -28.87 -24.99
N THR A 46 -2.08 -28.91 -25.31
CA THR A 46 -1.01 -28.50 -24.40
C THR A 46 -1.04 -26.99 -24.15
N VAL A 47 -1.34 -26.20 -25.19
CA VAL A 47 -1.53 -24.75 -25.06
C VAL A 47 -2.77 -24.46 -24.19
N TRP A 48 -3.87 -25.18 -24.39
CA TRP A 48 -5.06 -25.06 -23.56
C TRP A 48 -4.77 -25.39 -22.10
N ASP A 49 -4.00 -26.45 -21.83
CA ASP A 49 -3.61 -26.84 -20.47
C ASP A 49 -2.80 -25.73 -19.80
N ALA A 50 -1.86 -25.10 -20.51
CA ALA A 50 -1.11 -23.94 -20.04
C ALA A 50 -2.01 -22.73 -19.74
N GLU A 51 -2.95 -22.39 -20.63
CA GLU A 51 -3.92 -21.28 -20.43
C GLU A 51 -4.89 -21.52 -19.27
N ASN A 52 -5.07 -22.78 -18.86
CA ASN A 52 -5.94 -23.16 -17.75
C ASN A 52 -5.17 -23.49 -16.46
N GLY A 53 -3.89 -23.10 -16.40
CA GLY A 53 -3.06 -23.23 -15.20
C GLY A 53 -2.72 -24.68 -14.83
N LYS A 54 -2.77 -25.61 -15.79
CA LYS A 54 -2.25 -26.96 -15.54
C LYS A 54 -0.73 -26.97 -15.60
N PRO A 55 -0.06 -27.83 -14.80
CA PRO A 55 1.39 -27.97 -14.85
C PRO A 55 1.86 -28.46 -16.23
N VAL A 56 2.75 -27.70 -16.85
CA VAL A 56 3.39 -28.03 -18.14
C VAL A 56 4.91 -28.13 -17.98
N THR A 57 5.59 -28.68 -18.99
CA THR A 57 7.06 -28.81 -18.92
C THR A 57 7.75 -27.45 -19.15
N ARG A 58 8.99 -27.30 -18.67
CA ARG A 58 9.81 -26.11 -18.96
C ARG A 58 9.99 -25.86 -20.47
N ARG A 59 10.07 -26.92 -21.26
CA ARG A 59 10.11 -26.84 -22.74
C ARG A 59 8.82 -26.22 -23.29
N THR A 60 7.66 -26.62 -22.77
CA THR A 60 6.37 -26.03 -23.14
C THR A 60 6.34 -24.53 -22.86
N GLN A 61 6.79 -24.10 -21.68
CA GLN A 61 6.89 -22.69 -21.31
C GLN A 61 7.76 -21.90 -22.30
N LEU A 62 8.95 -22.42 -22.64
CA LEU A 62 9.87 -21.77 -23.57
C LEU A 62 9.28 -21.61 -24.99
N LEU A 63 8.61 -22.64 -25.50
CA LEU A 63 7.99 -22.58 -26.82
C LEU A 63 6.85 -21.56 -26.86
N ILE A 64 6.01 -21.52 -25.82
CA ILE A 64 4.93 -20.53 -25.71
C ILE A 64 5.50 -19.11 -25.60
N ALA A 65 6.52 -18.90 -24.75
CA ALA A 65 7.15 -17.58 -24.58
C ALA A 65 7.72 -17.04 -25.90
N ARG A 66 8.48 -17.88 -26.64
CA ARG A 66 9.05 -17.49 -27.93
C ARG A 66 7.99 -17.23 -29.00
N ALA A 67 6.95 -18.06 -29.09
CA ALA A 67 5.87 -17.84 -30.05
C ALA A 67 5.06 -16.56 -29.75
N LEU A 68 4.96 -16.16 -28.48
CA LEU A 68 4.36 -14.89 -28.06
C LEU A 68 5.33 -13.70 -28.13
N GLY A 69 6.60 -13.95 -28.46
CA GLY A 69 7.69 -12.97 -28.45
C GLY A 69 7.87 -12.30 -27.09
N VAL A 70 7.94 -13.13 -26.03
CA VAL A 70 8.32 -12.74 -24.68
C VAL A 70 9.76 -13.17 -24.45
N ASP A 71 10.65 -12.20 -24.16
CA ASP A 71 12.10 -12.44 -24.05
C ASP A 71 12.45 -13.29 -22.82
N ASP A 72 11.83 -13.00 -21.67
CA ASP A 72 11.97 -13.79 -20.46
C ASP A 72 10.76 -14.72 -20.26
N CYS A 73 10.98 -16.03 -20.44
CA CYS A 73 9.91 -17.01 -20.30
C CYS A 73 9.33 -17.04 -18.88
N ASP A 74 10.06 -16.61 -17.84
CA ASP A 74 9.59 -16.60 -16.45
C ASP A 74 8.53 -15.53 -16.18
N GLU A 75 8.35 -14.58 -17.09
CA GLU A 75 7.21 -13.68 -17.06
C GLU A 75 5.86 -14.41 -17.23
N LEU A 76 5.86 -15.60 -17.82
CA LEU A 76 4.66 -16.42 -17.99
C LEU A 76 4.35 -17.28 -16.77
N LEU A 77 5.18 -17.31 -15.72
CA LEU A 77 4.89 -18.10 -14.53
C LEU A 77 3.71 -17.50 -13.75
N LEU A 78 2.84 -18.38 -13.25
CA LEU A 78 1.76 -17.96 -12.36
C LEU A 78 2.38 -17.43 -11.07
N ARG A 79 2.30 -16.11 -10.87
CA ARG A 79 2.79 -15.47 -9.65
C ARG A 79 1.89 -15.93 -8.49
N SER A 80 2.50 -16.39 -7.40
CA SER A 80 1.85 -17.03 -6.25
C SER A 80 0.66 -16.24 -5.66
N GLY A 81 0.62 -14.92 -5.88
CA GLY A 81 -0.50 -14.06 -5.47
C GLY A 81 -1.79 -14.22 -6.30
N HIS A 82 -1.73 -14.67 -7.55
CA HIS A 82 -2.91 -14.83 -8.41
C HIS A 82 -3.65 -16.16 -8.18
N GLN A 83 -2.95 -17.19 -7.72
CA GLN A 83 -3.53 -18.51 -7.48
C GLN A 83 -4.46 -18.50 -6.25
N ALA A 84 -4.05 -17.86 -5.16
CA ALA A 84 -4.86 -17.71 -3.95
C ALA A 84 -6.17 -16.94 -4.18
N VAL A 85 -6.16 -15.94 -5.07
CA VAL A 85 -7.38 -15.21 -5.45
C VAL A 85 -8.30 -16.10 -6.28
N ARG A 86 -7.77 -16.87 -7.24
CA ARG A 86 -8.57 -17.80 -8.05
C ARG A 86 -9.20 -18.91 -7.22
N ASP A 87 -8.46 -19.51 -6.28
CA ASP A 87 -8.99 -20.59 -5.44
C ASP A 87 -10.09 -20.07 -4.49
N ALA A 88 -9.94 -18.84 -3.97
CA ALA A 88 -10.98 -18.17 -3.19
C ALA A 88 -12.23 -17.83 -4.04
N THR A 89 -12.05 -17.42 -5.30
CA THR A 89 -13.16 -17.07 -6.21
C THR A 89 -13.89 -18.32 -6.72
N ARG A 90 -13.18 -19.45 -6.88
CA ARG A 90 -13.77 -20.72 -7.36
C ARG A 90 -14.54 -21.46 -6.26
N ALA A 91 -14.18 -21.24 -5.00
CA ALA A 91 -14.88 -21.78 -3.84
C ALA A 91 -16.20 -21.04 -3.50
N SER A 92 -16.53 -19.94 -4.21
CA SER A 92 -17.61 -19.02 -3.80
C SER A 92 -18.49 -18.51 -4.95
N LEU A 93 -18.94 -19.40 -5.84
CA LEU A 93 -20.01 -19.07 -6.79
C LEU A 93 -21.12 -20.13 -6.77
N PRO A 94 -22.28 -19.87 -6.13
CA PRO A 94 -23.53 -20.39 -6.64
C PRO A 94 -23.90 -19.62 -7.90
N LEU A 95 -24.25 -20.35 -8.95
CA LEU A 95 -24.81 -19.84 -10.19
C LEU A 95 -26.14 -19.14 -9.87
N ASN A 96 -26.28 -17.83 -10.11
CA ASN A 96 -27.58 -17.21 -10.37
C ASN A 96 -27.46 -15.86 -11.10
N ALA A 97 -28.52 -15.58 -11.86
CA ALA A 97 -28.62 -14.73 -13.03
C ALA A 97 -28.17 -13.27 -12.89
N ALA A 98 -27.73 -12.73 -14.04
CA ALA A 98 -27.43 -11.33 -14.26
C ALA A 98 -28.70 -10.47 -14.27
N THR A 99 -28.67 -9.35 -13.55
CA THR A 99 -29.51 -8.19 -13.88
C THR A 99 -28.70 -6.91 -13.69
N SER A 100 -28.65 -6.12 -14.75
CA SER A 100 -27.95 -4.85 -14.86
C SER A 100 -28.58 -3.78 -13.97
N ALA A 101 -27.80 -3.22 -13.04
CA ALA A 101 -28.19 -2.04 -12.27
C ALA A 101 -27.32 -0.84 -12.68
N ILE A 102 -27.97 0.24 -13.10
CA ILE A 102 -27.34 1.52 -13.44
C ILE A 102 -27.33 2.40 -12.17
N PRO A 103 -26.18 2.92 -11.71
CA PRO A 103 -26.17 3.77 -10.53
C PRO A 103 -26.57 5.21 -10.87
N PHE A 104 -27.61 5.71 -10.20
CA PHE A 104 -27.99 7.12 -10.19
C PHE A 104 -27.43 7.80 -8.92
N ARG A 105 -27.07 9.10 -9.00
CA ARG A 105 -26.61 9.93 -7.87
C ARG A 105 -27.55 11.10 -7.65
N TYR A 106 -27.93 11.33 -6.40
CA TYR A 106 -28.35 12.63 -5.83
C TYR A 106 -28.09 12.53 -4.31
N GLY A 107 -27.69 13.54 -3.54
CA GLY A 107 -27.91 14.98 -3.57
C GLY A 107 -28.47 15.36 -2.19
N GLN A 108 -27.94 16.43 -1.61
CA GLN A 108 -28.08 16.88 -0.21
C GLN A 108 -29.49 16.79 0.40
N ASP A 109 -29.60 16.38 1.67
CA ASP A 109 -30.03 17.30 2.73
C ASP A 109 -29.82 16.78 4.16
N ARG A 110 -29.51 17.71 5.06
CA ARG A 110 -29.31 17.52 6.51
C ARG A 110 -30.65 17.69 7.24
N ARG A 111 -30.93 16.84 8.24
CA ARG A 111 -31.53 17.23 9.54
C ARG A 111 -31.52 16.05 10.54
N TRP A 112 -30.91 16.33 11.71
CA TRP A 112 -31.17 15.84 13.08
C TRP A 112 -31.51 14.37 13.36
N LEU A 113 -30.64 13.72 14.16
CA LEU A 113 -31.01 12.76 15.21
C LEU A 113 -29.93 12.72 16.29
N GLY A 114 -30.35 12.99 17.53
CA GLY A 114 -29.51 13.01 18.72
C GLY A 114 -29.44 11.65 19.44
N SER A 115 -28.40 11.55 20.28
CA SER A 115 -28.15 10.59 21.37
C SER A 115 -28.10 9.08 21.06
N ALA A 116 -26.89 8.54 21.21
CA ALA A 116 -26.55 7.20 21.73
C ALA A 116 -27.36 5.99 21.23
N GLY A 117 -26.86 5.37 20.15
CA GLY A 117 -27.25 4.03 19.73
C GLY A 117 -26.44 3.60 18.51
N ARG A 118 -26.02 2.35 18.46
CA ARG A 118 -25.27 1.73 17.36
C ARG A 118 -25.80 2.20 15.99
N ALA A 119 -24.96 2.82 15.17
CA ALA A 119 -25.36 3.22 13.82
C ALA A 119 -25.45 1.97 12.92
N ALA A 120 -26.65 1.39 12.83
CA ALA A 120 -27.02 0.54 11.71
C ALA A 120 -27.45 1.47 10.57
N ALA A 121 -26.72 1.47 9.46
CA ALA A 121 -27.16 2.16 8.24
C ALA A 121 -28.31 1.35 7.64
N LEU A 122 -29.54 1.87 7.75
CA LEU A 122 -30.72 1.28 7.13
C LEU A 122 -30.88 1.90 5.74
N CYS A 123 -30.77 1.10 4.68
CA CYS A 123 -31.07 1.53 3.32
C CYS A 123 -32.42 0.92 2.92
N LEU A 124 -33.44 1.75 2.72
CA LEU A 124 -34.72 1.30 2.16
C LEU A 124 -34.61 1.32 0.63
N VAL A 125 -34.77 0.16 0.01
CA VAL A 125 -34.92 0.03 -1.44
C VAL A 125 -36.36 -0.33 -1.71
N PHE A 126 -37.10 0.55 -2.41
CA PHE A 126 -38.46 0.26 -2.84
C PHE A 126 -38.43 -0.34 -4.25
N ILE A 127 -38.93 -1.57 -4.38
CA ILE A 127 -39.22 -2.20 -5.67
C ILE A 127 -40.71 -2.57 -5.65
N ALA A 128 -41.49 -1.99 -6.57
CA ALA A 128 -42.88 -2.35 -6.85
C ALA A 128 -43.76 -2.59 -5.59
N GLY A 129 -43.82 -1.61 -4.68
CA GLY A 129 -44.84 -1.58 -3.63
C GLY A 129 -44.64 -2.48 -2.40
N ALA A 130 -43.52 -3.20 -2.29
CA ALA A 130 -43.17 -3.93 -1.06
C ALA A 130 -41.88 -3.38 -0.43
N ALA A 131 -41.93 -3.04 0.86
CA ALA A 131 -40.73 -2.67 1.62
C ALA A 131 -39.98 -3.95 2.03
N LEU A 132 -38.85 -4.23 1.39
CA LEU A 132 -37.92 -5.26 1.83
C LEU A 132 -36.93 -4.66 2.82
N VAL A 133 -36.98 -5.12 4.07
CA VAL A 133 -35.96 -4.81 5.08
C VAL A 133 -34.75 -5.68 4.80
N THR A 134 -33.72 -5.10 4.17
CA THR A 134 -32.41 -5.75 4.05
C THR A 134 -31.57 -5.38 5.28
N SER A 135 -31.36 -6.33 6.19
CA SER A 135 -30.38 -6.16 7.26
C SER A 135 -29.01 -6.64 6.79
N TRP A 136 -28.02 -5.76 6.91
CA TRP A 136 -26.62 -6.14 6.69
C TRP A 136 -26.03 -6.58 8.02
N GLN A 137 -25.80 -7.88 8.18
CA GLN A 137 -24.97 -8.37 9.25
C GLN A 137 -23.51 -8.35 8.78
N PHE A 138 -22.70 -7.46 9.37
CA PHE A 138 -21.26 -7.64 9.32
C PHE A 138 -20.93 -8.86 10.17
N GLY A 139 -20.74 -10.01 9.52
CA GLY A 139 -20.25 -11.21 10.18
C GLY A 139 -18.98 -10.86 10.97
N ARG A 140 -18.95 -11.21 12.25
CA ARG A 140 -17.69 -11.30 12.97
C ARG A 140 -16.81 -12.24 12.17
N TYR A 141 -15.71 -11.72 11.61
CA TYR A 141 -14.62 -12.58 11.19
C TYR A 141 -14.00 -13.17 12.46
N GLU A 142 -14.56 -14.29 12.93
CA GLU A 142 -13.83 -15.19 13.81
C GLU A 142 -12.69 -15.77 12.99
N THR A 143 -11.48 -15.25 13.24
CA THR A 143 -10.25 -15.83 12.71
C THR A 143 -9.94 -17.11 13.48
N SER A 144 -10.58 -18.21 13.12
CA SER A 144 -10.01 -19.53 13.35
C SER A 144 -8.88 -19.71 12.34
N SER A 145 -7.65 -19.50 12.81
CA SER A 145 -6.43 -19.71 12.02
C SER A 145 -6.21 -21.21 11.83
N PRO A 146 -6.16 -21.76 10.61
CA PRO A 146 -5.39 -22.97 10.38
C PRO A 146 -3.91 -22.60 10.52
N ASP A 147 -3.12 -23.52 11.08
CA ASP A 147 -1.68 -23.37 11.31
C ASP A 147 -0.94 -22.81 10.09
N GLU A 148 -0.49 -21.56 10.20
CA GLU A 148 0.24 -20.87 9.14
C GLU A 148 1.74 -20.85 9.45
N THR A 149 2.44 -21.78 8.81
CA THR A 149 3.90 -21.81 8.65
C THR A 149 4.44 -20.48 8.11
N GLY A 150 4.92 -19.62 9.03
CA GLY A 150 6.26 -19.02 9.00
C GLY A 150 6.72 -18.16 7.82
N ALA A 151 5.88 -17.68 6.91
CA ALA A 151 6.36 -16.74 5.88
C ALA A 151 6.81 -15.41 6.53
N PRO A 152 8.07 -14.95 6.33
CA PRO A 152 8.54 -13.68 6.87
C PRO A 152 7.68 -12.53 6.37
N ILE A 153 7.21 -11.70 7.31
CA ILE A 153 6.53 -10.46 6.98
C ILE A 153 7.63 -9.43 6.77
N GLY A 154 7.69 -8.84 5.58
CA GLY A 154 8.77 -7.94 5.16
C GLY A 154 8.27 -6.63 4.57
N LEU A 155 9.20 -5.70 4.33
CA LEU A 155 8.89 -4.45 3.64
C LEU A 155 8.66 -4.76 2.16
N ASP A 156 7.53 -4.34 1.58
CA ASP A 156 7.31 -4.45 0.14
C ASP A 156 8.23 -3.47 -0.59
N THR A 157 9.41 -3.94 -0.98
CA THR A 157 10.48 -3.13 -1.60
C THR A 157 10.12 -2.64 -3.00
N ALA A 158 9.07 -3.19 -3.63
CA ALA A 158 8.55 -2.66 -4.88
C ALA A 158 7.79 -1.34 -4.67
N VAL A 159 7.33 -1.09 -3.44
CA VAL A 159 6.56 0.12 -3.09
C VAL A 159 7.36 1.05 -2.19
N TRP A 160 8.16 0.51 -1.27
CA TRP A 160 8.88 1.26 -0.26
C TRP A 160 10.39 1.10 -0.39
N THR A 161 11.12 2.16 -0.12
CA THR A 161 12.57 2.12 0.05
C THR A 161 12.96 2.85 1.33
N VAL A 162 13.94 2.29 2.04
CA VAL A 162 14.45 2.88 3.28
C VAL A 162 15.37 4.04 2.95
N ASN A 163 15.14 5.19 3.57
CA ASN A 163 15.98 6.38 3.41
C ASN A 163 16.33 6.70 1.95
N GLY A 164 15.33 6.63 1.06
CA GLY A 164 15.51 6.97 -0.34
C GLY A 164 15.88 8.46 -0.54
N PRO A 165 16.17 8.88 -1.78
CA PRO A 165 16.66 10.24 -2.05
C PRO A 165 15.74 11.36 -1.54
N ALA A 166 14.42 11.22 -1.72
CA ALA A 166 13.45 12.21 -1.27
C ALA A 166 13.34 12.25 0.27
N ALA A 167 13.40 11.09 0.93
CA ALA A 167 13.49 10.98 2.38
C ALA A 167 14.74 11.67 2.90
N ARG A 168 15.93 11.37 2.35
CA ARG A 168 17.17 12.03 2.77
C ARG A 168 17.09 13.55 2.60
N ALA A 169 16.58 14.03 1.46
CA ALA A 169 16.48 15.45 1.19
C ALA A 169 15.52 16.18 2.16
N ALA A 170 14.35 15.58 2.45
CA ALA A 170 13.38 16.14 3.37
C ALA A 170 13.84 16.06 4.83
N LEU A 171 14.20 14.86 5.28
CA LEU A 171 14.50 14.56 6.69
C LEU A 171 15.75 15.30 7.19
N THR A 172 16.78 15.49 6.36
CA THR A 172 18.04 16.18 6.75
C THR A 172 17.78 17.61 7.22
N ASN A 173 16.74 18.25 6.68
CA ASN A 173 16.41 19.65 6.96
C ASN A 173 15.19 19.81 7.89
N MET A 174 14.69 18.73 8.50
CA MET A 174 13.56 18.85 9.43
C MET A 174 13.96 19.49 10.77
N ASP A 175 15.20 19.30 11.20
CA ASP A 175 15.73 19.90 12.42
C ASP A 175 16.86 20.90 12.15
N ALA A 176 17.15 21.73 13.15
CA ALA A 176 18.29 22.64 13.21
C ALA A 176 19.02 22.44 14.55
N PRO A 177 20.31 22.04 14.57
CA PRO A 177 21.18 21.64 13.44
C PRO A 177 20.60 20.52 12.58
N ARG A 178 21.16 20.37 11.37
CA ARG A 178 20.75 19.34 10.40
C ARG A 178 20.76 17.96 11.04
N ALA A 179 19.68 17.21 10.80
CA ALA A 179 19.55 15.88 11.34
C ALA A 179 20.47 14.88 10.63
N ARG A 180 21.04 13.96 11.42
CA ARG A 180 21.70 12.75 10.92
C ARG A 180 20.64 11.74 10.51
N ILE A 181 20.70 11.28 9.26
CA ILE A 181 19.82 10.20 8.81
C ILE A 181 20.37 8.86 9.27
N VAL A 182 19.60 8.13 10.07
CA VAL A 182 19.95 6.80 10.56
C VAL A 182 19.09 5.72 9.89
N GLN A 183 19.58 4.47 9.92
CA GLN A 183 18.88 3.34 9.33
C GLN A 183 17.75 2.89 10.27
N PRO A 184 16.47 2.90 9.84
CA PRO A 184 15.39 2.41 10.67
C PRO A 184 15.49 0.89 10.87
N MET A 185 15.29 0.48 12.11
CA MET A 185 14.95 -0.88 12.52
C MET A 185 13.47 -1.12 12.24
N LEU A 186 13.19 -1.89 11.19
CA LEU A 186 11.84 -2.26 10.82
C LEU A 186 11.43 -3.54 11.55
N SER A 187 10.23 -3.53 12.13
CA SER A 187 9.60 -4.73 12.70
C SER A 187 8.20 -4.92 12.13
N PHE A 188 7.73 -6.15 12.06
CA PHE A 188 6.42 -6.46 11.49
C PHE A 188 5.58 -7.24 12.49
N SER A 189 4.42 -6.69 12.81
CA SER A 189 3.44 -7.30 13.69
C SER A 189 2.15 -7.55 12.92
N ARG A 190 1.57 -8.74 13.05
CA ARG A 190 0.25 -9.03 12.47
C ARG A 190 -0.84 -8.12 13.08
N GLN A 191 -0.72 -7.80 14.36
CA GLN A 191 -1.71 -7.00 15.09
C GLN A 191 -1.47 -5.50 14.95
N ARG A 192 -0.18 -5.07 14.99
CA ARG A 192 0.19 -3.65 15.01
C ARG A 192 0.63 -3.11 13.64
N GLY A 193 0.95 -3.95 12.66
CA GLY A 193 1.48 -3.51 11.36
C GLY A 193 2.99 -3.30 11.37
N LEU A 194 3.47 -2.31 10.61
CA LEU A 194 4.89 -1.97 10.49
C LEU A 194 5.35 -1.13 11.68
N GLY A 195 6.21 -1.68 12.52
CA GLY A 195 6.98 -0.93 13.49
C GLY A 195 8.19 -0.27 12.84
N ILE A 196 8.39 1.02 13.12
CA ILE A 196 9.61 1.77 12.85
C ILE A 196 10.19 2.17 14.22
N SER A 197 11.50 2.02 14.34
CA SER A 197 12.34 2.44 15.48
C SER A 197 13.78 2.52 14.99
N GLY A 198 14.72 2.96 15.83
CA GLY A 198 16.15 2.99 15.48
C GLY A 198 16.83 4.29 15.90
N ILE A 199 16.05 5.34 16.12
CA ILE A 199 16.51 6.58 16.74
C ILE A 199 16.89 6.35 18.20
N ASP A 200 18.12 6.72 18.53
CA ASP A 200 18.67 6.66 19.89
C ASP A 200 19.47 7.93 20.25
N GLY A 201 19.94 8.69 19.25
CA GLY A 201 20.65 9.95 19.41
C GLY A 201 19.76 11.19 19.37
N THR A 202 20.37 12.36 19.55
CA THR A 202 19.74 13.68 19.33
C THR A 202 19.95 14.10 17.87
N TYR A 203 18.99 14.81 17.26
CA TYR A 203 19.02 15.21 15.85
C TYR A 203 19.16 14.01 14.90
N GLU A 204 18.47 12.91 15.18
CA GLU A 204 18.41 11.77 14.30
C GLU A 204 17.05 11.68 13.63
N GLN A 205 17.05 11.34 12.36
CA GLN A 205 15.82 11.13 11.59
C GLN A 205 15.93 9.82 10.83
N GLU A 206 14.81 9.13 10.70
CA GLU A 206 14.73 7.88 9.96
C GLU A 206 13.39 7.76 9.27
N GLY A 207 13.35 7.04 8.15
CA GLY A 207 12.07 6.77 7.53
C GLY A 207 12.15 5.88 6.30
N ILE A 208 10.96 5.57 5.82
CA ILE A 208 10.76 4.91 4.54
C ILE A 208 9.98 5.85 3.61
N GLN A 209 10.25 5.76 2.32
CA GLN A 209 9.53 6.52 1.29
C GLN A 209 8.95 5.60 0.23
N THR A 210 7.96 6.07 -0.51
CA THR A 210 7.53 5.40 -1.72
C THR A 210 8.63 5.39 -2.78
N VAL A 211 8.70 4.33 -3.58
CA VAL A 211 9.65 4.22 -4.71
C VAL A 211 9.22 5.13 -5.86
N LYS A 212 7.90 5.25 -6.08
CA LYS A 212 7.32 6.12 -7.12
C LYS A 212 6.66 7.35 -6.49
N PRO A 213 6.73 8.51 -7.16
CA PRO A 213 6.00 9.69 -6.73
C PRO A 213 4.56 9.71 -7.27
N PHE A 214 3.74 10.56 -6.68
CA PHE A 214 2.33 10.79 -7.01
C PHE A 214 2.13 12.22 -7.49
N ARG A 215 1.28 12.41 -8.51
CA ARG A 215 0.87 13.74 -8.96
C ARG A 215 -0.51 14.08 -8.39
N PRO A 216 -0.75 15.34 -8.00
CA PRO A 216 -2.08 15.74 -7.57
C PRO A 216 -3.15 15.57 -8.67
N PRO A 217 -4.42 15.29 -8.31
CA PRO A 217 -4.90 15.12 -6.94
C PRO A 217 -4.64 13.71 -6.40
N PHE A 218 -4.26 13.63 -5.13
CA PHE A 218 -4.19 12.37 -4.38
C PHE A 218 -4.46 12.58 -2.90
N THR A 219 -4.80 11.51 -2.21
CA THR A 219 -4.96 11.48 -0.75
C THR A 219 -4.16 10.33 -0.17
N VAL A 220 -3.37 10.63 0.84
CA VAL A 220 -2.69 9.64 1.69
C VAL A 220 -3.46 9.55 2.99
N ARG A 221 -3.79 8.33 3.41
CA ARG A 221 -4.32 8.03 4.74
C ARG A 221 -3.42 7.01 5.41
N ALA A 222 -3.18 7.17 6.70
CA ALA A 222 -2.44 6.20 7.50
C ALA A 222 -2.99 6.17 8.91
N THR A 223 -2.84 5.03 9.59
CA THR A 223 -3.13 4.89 11.01
C THR A 223 -1.83 4.60 11.74
N VAL A 224 -1.52 5.38 12.78
CA VAL A 224 -0.26 5.28 13.52
C VAL A 224 -0.51 5.18 15.01
N MET A 225 0.34 4.44 15.73
CA MET A 225 0.32 4.34 17.19
C MET A 225 1.76 4.38 17.70
N THR A 226 1.99 5.16 18.74
CA THR A 226 3.31 5.32 19.35
C THR A 226 3.41 4.53 20.62
N THR A 227 4.47 3.74 20.77
CA THR A 227 4.72 2.93 21.98
C THR A 227 5.84 3.49 22.83
N ALA A 228 6.76 4.24 22.24
CA ALA A 228 7.81 5.00 22.92
C ALA A 228 8.00 6.35 22.23
N VAL A 229 8.11 7.41 23.03
CA VAL A 229 8.28 8.78 22.53
C VAL A 229 9.26 9.52 23.41
N ASN A 230 10.38 9.91 22.81
CA ASN A 230 11.29 10.86 23.40
C ASN A 230 11.05 12.27 22.86
N ALA A 231 10.87 12.39 21.54
CA ALA A 231 10.70 13.67 20.85
C ALA A 231 9.62 13.60 19.76
N GLY A 232 10.03 13.33 18.51
CA GLY A 232 9.16 13.16 17.35
C GLY A 232 8.67 11.72 17.22
N ALA A 233 7.47 11.48 17.73
CA ALA A 233 6.90 10.14 17.81
C ALA A 233 6.64 9.52 16.44
N PHE A 234 6.09 10.30 15.51
CA PHE A 234 5.86 9.93 14.12
C PHE A 234 5.71 11.17 13.24
N ALA A 235 5.98 11.01 11.94
CA ALA A 235 5.60 11.97 10.92
C ALA A 235 5.15 11.26 9.64
N LEU A 236 4.00 11.70 9.11
CA LEU A 236 3.53 11.38 7.76
C LEU A 236 3.87 12.57 6.86
N LEU A 237 4.66 12.35 5.81
CA LEU A 237 5.08 13.44 4.92
C LEU A 237 4.69 13.18 3.47
N VAL A 238 4.49 14.28 2.77
CA VAL A 238 4.43 14.37 1.32
C VAL A 238 5.49 15.39 0.89
N THR A 239 6.44 15.00 0.03
CA THR A 239 7.57 15.87 -0.34
C THR A 239 8.01 15.68 -1.79
N SER A 240 8.50 16.74 -2.42
CA SER A 240 9.24 16.68 -3.69
C SER A 240 10.56 15.93 -3.52
N ALA A 241 11.15 15.51 -4.63
CA ALA A 241 12.40 14.75 -4.65
C ALA A 241 13.57 15.45 -3.96
N ASP A 242 13.60 16.78 -3.99
CA ASP A 242 14.64 17.64 -3.43
C ASP A 242 14.33 18.12 -1.99
N GLY A 243 13.21 17.67 -1.40
CA GLY A 243 12.79 18.12 -0.07
C GLY A 243 12.34 19.58 0.00
N GLY A 244 12.29 20.29 -1.14
CA GLY A 244 12.07 21.73 -1.19
C GLY A 244 10.61 22.17 -1.19
N ARG A 245 9.70 21.24 -1.49
CA ARG A 245 8.25 21.44 -1.44
C ARG A 245 7.63 20.25 -0.75
N GLY A 246 6.82 20.50 0.27
CA GLY A 246 6.24 19.39 1.02
C GLY A 246 5.46 19.83 2.22
N VAL A 247 4.79 18.87 2.82
CA VAL A 247 4.11 19.05 4.10
C VAL A 247 4.29 17.81 4.94
N SER A 248 4.54 18.03 6.23
CA SER A 248 4.75 17.02 7.23
C SER A 248 3.65 17.16 8.25
N LEU A 249 3.01 16.06 8.60
CA LEU A 249 2.07 15.93 9.70
C LEU A 249 2.75 15.12 10.79
N THR A 250 3.13 15.80 11.86
CA THR A 250 3.95 15.24 12.94
C THR A 250 3.14 15.13 14.22
N GLY A 251 3.28 14.02 14.92
CA GLY A 251 2.85 13.87 16.31
C GLY A 251 4.05 13.67 17.21
N GLY A 252 4.13 14.41 18.32
CA GLY A 252 5.24 14.25 19.24
C GLY A 252 5.14 15.09 20.51
N LYS A 253 6.17 14.93 21.34
CA LYS A 253 6.44 15.71 22.54
C LYS A 253 7.58 16.68 22.21
N GLY A 254 7.32 17.98 22.29
CA GLY A 254 8.38 19.00 22.26
C GLY A 254 8.87 19.34 23.66
N ALA A 255 10.03 20.00 23.79
CA ALA A 255 10.51 20.53 25.09
C ALA A 255 9.64 21.67 25.65
N ASN A 256 8.77 22.24 24.84
CA ASN A 256 7.87 23.34 25.16
C ASN A 256 6.53 23.12 24.43
N ASP A 257 5.45 23.58 25.05
CA ASP A 257 4.05 23.40 24.62
C ASP A 257 3.81 23.80 23.15
N VAL A 258 4.67 24.65 22.60
CA VAL A 258 4.68 25.11 21.21
C VAL A 258 4.86 23.96 20.21
N PHE A 259 5.61 22.90 20.52
CA PHE A 259 5.83 21.76 19.62
C PHE A 259 5.17 20.46 20.08
N THR A 260 4.43 20.52 21.18
CA THR A 260 3.68 19.40 21.71
C THR A 260 2.36 19.23 20.97
N GLY A 261 2.05 17.99 20.56
CA GLY A 261 0.79 17.61 19.93
C GLY A 261 0.90 17.26 18.46
N LEU A 262 -0.23 17.39 17.75
CA LEU A 262 -0.34 17.19 16.31
C LEU A 262 -0.08 18.51 15.61
N THR A 263 1.04 18.59 14.89
CA THR A 263 1.49 19.81 14.21
C THR A 263 1.74 19.54 12.74
N TYR A 264 1.83 20.60 11.94
CA TYR A 264 2.26 20.47 10.57
C TYR A 264 3.30 21.51 10.18
N GLN A 265 4.23 21.06 9.36
CA GLN A 265 5.40 21.83 8.93
C GLN A 265 5.54 21.80 7.41
N SER A 266 6.23 22.80 6.86
CA SER A 266 6.51 22.87 5.42
C SER A 266 7.79 23.68 5.16
N PRO A 267 8.65 23.26 4.22
CA PRO A 267 9.85 24.01 3.85
C PRO A 267 9.49 25.32 3.12
N SER A 268 10.46 26.23 2.99
CA SER A 268 10.35 27.42 2.13
C SER A 268 11.01 27.25 0.77
N GLY A 269 11.75 26.14 0.58
CA GLY A 269 12.49 25.82 -0.64
C GLY A 269 13.49 24.68 -0.44
N PRO A 270 14.20 24.26 -1.50
CA PRO A 270 15.18 23.18 -1.42
C PRO A 270 16.29 23.48 -0.41
N GLY A 271 16.66 22.48 0.41
CA GLY A 271 17.70 22.63 1.43
C GLY A 271 17.36 23.56 2.59
N THR A 272 16.12 24.06 2.69
CA THR A 272 15.68 24.92 3.79
C THR A 272 15.07 24.13 4.94
N HIS A 273 15.19 24.67 6.15
CA HIS A 273 14.58 24.06 7.32
C HIS A 273 13.06 24.02 7.23
N TRP A 274 12.46 22.92 7.67
CA TRP A 274 11.01 22.78 7.74
C TRP A 274 10.48 23.64 8.89
N ARG A 275 9.57 24.57 8.58
CA ARG A 275 9.02 25.50 9.58
C ARG A 275 7.64 25.06 10.00
N LEU A 276 7.33 25.19 11.29
CA LEU A 276 5.99 25.05 11.83
C LEU A 276 5.04 26.01 11.11
N ARG A 277 3.94 25.48 10.58
CA ARG A 277 2.90 26.25 9.89
C ARG A 277 1.62 26.34 10.71
N GLY A 278 1.36 25.36 11.55
CA GLY A 278 0.24 25.39 12.48
C GLY A 278 0.11 24.12 13.30
N LYS A 279 -0.96 24.07 14.09
CA LYS A 279 -1.31 22.93 14.93
C LYS A 279 -2.68 22.39 14.56
N LEU A 280 -2.83 21.08 14.62
CA LEU A 280 -4.12 20.41 14.52
C LEU A 280 -4.70 20.11 15.90
N SER A 281 -3.89 19.86 16.93
CA SER A 281 -4.39 19.68 18.30
C SER A 281 -3.90 20.78 19.23
N GLU A 282 -4.65 20.99 20.32
CA GLU A 282 -4.12 21.67 21.52
C GLU A 282 -2.87 20.95 22.05
N PRO A 283 -2.04 21.61 22.87
CA PRO A 283 -0.67 21.18 23.16
C PRO A 283 -0.62 19.97 24.12
N ARG A 284 -1.21 18.85 23.70
CA ARG A 284 -1.08 17.55 24.34
C ARG A 284 -0.43 16.62 23.34
N ALA A 285 0.73 16.08 23.72
CA ALA A 285 1.42 15.08 22.93
C ALA A 285 0.44 13.93 22.63
N PRO A 286 0.57 13.27 21.46
CA PRO A 286 -0.18 12.04 21.22
C PRO A 286 0.01 11.07 22.39
N SER A 287 -1.09 10.51 22.89
CA SER A 287 -1.03 9.53 23.97
C SER A 287 -0.37 8.25 23.46
N LEU A 288 0.49 7.66 24.29
CA LEU A 288 1.07 6.34 24.00
C LEU A 288 -0.04 5.30 23.88
N ASN A 289 0.18 4.31 23.01
CA ASN A 289 -0.74 3.20 22.76
C ASN A 289 -2.14 3.61 22.26
N VAL A 290 -2.29 4.84 21.76
CA VAL A 290 -3.50 5.29 21.09
C VAL A 290 -3.28 5.33 19.58
N TRP A 291 -4.23 4.78 18.83
CA TRP A 291 -4.23 4.84 17.38
C TRP A 291 -4.73 6.21 16.91
N TYR A 292 -3.95 6.87 16.06
CA TYR A 292 -4.30 8.10 15.38
C TYR A 292 -4.53 7.84 13.89
N GLN A 293 -5.57 8.42 13.33
CA GLN A 293 -5.81 8.48 11.90
C GLN A 293 -5.23 9.78 11.36
N LEU A 294 -4.35 9.67 10.37
CA LEU A 294 -3.70 10.78 9.69
C LEU A 294 -4.15 10.81 8.23
N ALA A 295 -4.33 12.00 7.67
CA ALA A 295 -4.51 12.16 6.24
C ALA A 295 -3.86 13.44 5.70
N ILE A 296 -3.33 13.34 4.48
CA ILE A 296 -2.86 14.45 3.66
C ILE A 296 -3.52 14.31 2.30
N ALA A 297 -4.39 15.25 1.93
CA ALA A 297 -5.00 15.33 0.61
C ALA A 297 -4.39 16.50 -0.15
N VAL A 298 -3.80 16.24 -1.32
CA VAL A 298 -3.29 17.29 -2.21
C VAL A 298 -4.25 17.43 -3.38
N ASP A 299 -4.83 18.61 -3.56
CA ASP A 299 -5.76 18.90 -4.65
C ASP A 299 -5.03 19.16 -5.97
N ALA A 300 -5.78 19.23 -7.08
CA ALA A 300 -5.20 19.47 -8.41
C ALA A 300 -4.48 20.82 -8.55
N SER A 301 -4.80 21.79 -7.69
CA SER A 301 -4.17 23.11 -7.64
C SER A 301 -2.88 23.12 -6.80
N GLY A 302 -2.57 22.01 -6.13
CA GLY A 302 -1.42 21.92 -5.24
C GLY A 302 -1.66 22.54 -3.87
N ASN A 303 -2.89 22.60 -3.37
CA ASN A 303 -3.17 22.86 -1.96
C ASN A 303 -3.24 21.54 -1.20
N ALA A 304 -2.74 21.53 0.03
CA ALA A 304 -2.73 20.35 0.88
C ALA A 304 -3.68 20.54 2.08
N THR A 305 -4.67 19.67 2.19
CA THR A 305 -5.53 19.55 3.37
C THR A 305 -4.99 18.44 4.26
N LEU A 306 -4.66 18.81 5.50
CA LEU A 306 -4.16 17.90 6.53
C LEU A 306 -5.25 17.63 7.53
N SER A 307 -5.35 16.39 8.00
CA SER A 307 -6.24 16.06 9.11
C SER A 307 -5.65 15.00 10.02
N ALA A 308 -5.91 15.12 11.31
CA ALA A 308 -5.47 14.14 12.29
C ALA A 308 -6.45 14.05 13.47
N ALA A 309 -6.64 12.84 13.99
CA ALA A 309 -7.39 12.58 15.22
C ALA A 309 -7.09 11.20 15.80
N PRO A 310 -7.30 11.00 17.11
CA PRO A 310 -7.49 9.67 17.66
C PRO A 310 -8.57 8.89 16.88
N GLN A 311 -8.35 7.59 16.67
CA GLN A 311 -9.30 6.73 15.99
C GLN A 311 -10.66 6.75 16.72
N GLY A 312 -11.74 6.98 15.97
CA GLY A 312 -13.09 7.09 16.52
C GLY A 312 -13.48 8.49 17.01
N THR A 313 -12.61 9.49 16.84
CA THR A 313 -12.90 10.90 17.13
C THR A 313 -12.91 11.75 15.86
N GLU A 314 -13.53 12.93 15.91
CA GLU A 314 -13.58 13.85 14.78
C GLU A 314 -12.18 14.39 14.46
N ALA A 315 -11.78 14.29 13.18
CA ALA A 315 -10.50 14.77 12.71
C ALA A 315 -10.47 16.29 12.65
N ARG A 316 -9.50 16.89 13.36
CA ARG A 316 -9.17 18.30 13.18
C ARG A 316 -8.42 18.45 11.88
N SER A 317 -8.69 19.52 11.13
CA SER A 317 -8.12 19.74 9.80
C SER A 317 -7.61 21.16 9.59
N SER A 318 -6.65 21.30 8.68
CA SER A 318 -6.11 22.58 8.24
C SER A 318 -5.68 22.49 6.77
N THR A 319 -5.60 23.63 6.09
CA THR A 319 -5.20 23.69 4.68
C THR A 319 -3.95 24.54 4.53
N LEU A 320 -2.91 23.94 3.97
CA LEU A 320 -1.71 24.63 3.51
C LEU A 320 -1.86 24.95 2.02
N ARG A 321 -1.82 26.23 1.68
CA ARG A 321 -1.88 26.68 0.28
C ARG A 321 -0.50 26.59 -0.38
N ALA A 322 -0.48 26.41 -1.69
CA ALA A 322 0.72 26.49 -2.52
C ALA A 322 1.83 25.45 -2.20
N LEU A 323 1.45 24.19 -1.94
CA LEU A 323 2.39 23.06 -1.97
C LEU A 323 3.02 22.87 -3.37
N GLY A 324 2.24 23.20 -4.40
CA GLY A 324 2.59 23.06 -5.82
C GLY A 324 2.06 21.76 -6.45
N THR A 325 2.27 21.60 -7.75
CA THR A 325 1.70 20.50 -8.57
C THR A 325 2.67 19.36 -8.84
N GLY A 326 3.87 19.41 -8.25
CA GLY A 326 4.97 18.50 -8.55
C GLY A 326 4.65 17.02 -8.28
N PRO A 327 5.49 16.10 -8.75
CA PRO A 327 5.47 14.74 -8.23
C PRO A 327 5.92 14.76 -6.76
N PHE A 328 5.13 14.12 -5.90
CA PHE A 328 5.42 14.02 -4.47
C PHE A 328 5.62 12.56 -4.04
N TYR A 329 6.62 12.32 -3.21
CA TYR A 329 6.84 11.07 -2.50
C TYR A 329 6.10 11.09 -1.18
N VAL A 330 5.64 9.92 -0.74
CA VAL A 330 5.01 9.73 0.57
C VAL A 330 6.01 9.06 1.50
N LEU A 331 6.19 9.61 2.69
CA LEU A 331 7.15 9.12 3.67
C LEU A 331 6.44 8.79 4.99
N LEU A 332 6.89 7.71 5.63
CA LEU A 332 6.62 7.40 7.03
C LEU A 332 7.95 7.53 7.77
N SER A 333 8.00 8.39 8.79
CA SER A 333 9.25 8.70 9.48
C SER A 333 9.07 8.93 10.96
N GLN A 334 10.20 8.97 11.65
CA GLN A 334 10.35 9.37 13.04
C GLN A 334 11.57 10.26 13.18
N GLY A 335 11.64 11.01 14.27
CA GLY A 335 12.70 11.99 14.49
C GLY A 335 12.98 12.28 15.96
N SER A 336 14.24 12.47 16.31
CA SER A 336 14.63 13.15 17.54
C SER A 336 15.11 14.56 17.19
N GLY A 337 14.45 15.56 17.76
CA GLY A 337 14.94 16.94 17.71
C GLY A 337 16.01 17.17 18.77
N ALA A 338 16.10 18.41 19.27
CA ALA A 338 17.01 18.82 20.36
C ALA A 338 16.76 18.16 21.73
N TYR A 339 15.76 17.26 21.82
CA TYR A 339 15.07 16.96 23.08
C TYR A 339 15.59 15.71 23.79
N GLY A 340 16.86 15.36 23.56
CA GLY A 340 17.57 14.27 24.21
C GLY A 340 17.66 12.99 23.38
N SER A 341 18.56 12.10 23.80
CA SER A 341 18.67 10.71 23.33
C SER A 341 17.60 9.84 23.97
N GLY A 342 17.12 8.83 23.24
CA GLY A 342 16.14 7.89 23.76
C GLY A 342 15.22 7.32 22.69
N PRO A 343 14.63 6.14 22.95
CA PRO A 343 13.97 5.37 21.94
C PRO A 343 12.67 6.03 21.46
N ASN A 344 12.53 6.14 20.14
CA ASN A 344 11.25 6.38 19.48
C ASN A 344 10.76 5.08 18.85
N GLN A 345 9.46 4.79 19.00
CA GLN A 345 8.85 3.64 18.34
C GLN A 345 7.40 3.93 17.97
N ALA A 346 7.07 3.67 16.70
CA ALA A 346 5.73 3.83 16.17
C ALA A 346 5.36 2.67 15.25
N TYR A 347 4.11 2.25 15.34
CA TYR A 347 3.51 1.23 14.49
C TYR A 347 2.54 1.87 13.50
N TRP A 348 2.66 1.49 12.23
CA TRP A 348 1.89 2.00 11.11
C TRP A 348 1.02 0.89 10.51
N ARG A 349 -0.23 1.22 10.22
CA ARG A 349 -1.18 0.33 9.51
C ARG A 349 -2.14 1.09 8.63
N SER A 350 -2.83 0.35 7.76
CA SER A 350 -3.88 0.86 6.87
C SER A 350 -3.42 2.04 5.99
N ILE A 351 -2.15 2.03 5.54
CA ILE A 351 -1.65 3.10 4.69
C ILE A 351 -2.29 2.95 3.30
N THR A 352 -3.00 3.98 2.87
CA THR A 352 -3.70 3.99 1.58
C THR A 352 -3.38 5.28 0.86
N ILE A 353 -2.99 5.16 -0.41
CA ILE A 353 -2.78 6.31 -1.29
C ILE A 353 -3.78 6.19 -2.44
N THR A 354 -4.70 7.15 -2.56
CA THR A 354 -5.73 7.19 -3.60
C THR A 354 -5.52 8.40 -4.51
N GLY A 355 -5.24 8.17 -5.78
CA GLY A 355 -5.20 9.18 -6.85
C GLY A 355 -6.35 9.03 -7.85
N ARG A 356 -6.35 9.82 -8.93
CA ARG A 356 -7.42 9.80 -9.97
C ARG A 356 -7.75 8.41 -10.49
N ASP A 357 -6.73 7.58 -10.74
CA ASP A 357 -6.90 6.27 -11.38
C ASP A 357 -6.14 5.15 -10.66
N THR A 358 -5.72 5.37 -9.41
CA THR A 358 -4.87 4.40 -8.70
C THR A 358 -5.19 4.39 -7.22
N VAL A 359 -5.58 3.22 -6.72
CA VAL A 359 -5.63 2.92 -5.29
C VAL A 359 -4.44 2.05 -4.96
N VAL A 360 -3.44 2.62 -4.30
CA VAL A 360 -2.36 1.86 -3.68
C VAL A 360 -2.77 1.64 -2.22
N ALA A 361 -3.52 0.58 -1.98
CA ALA A 361 -3.78 0.09 -0.63
C ALA A 361 -2.62 -0.79 -0.19
N LEU A 362 -1.86 -0.35 0.81
CA LEU A 362 -0.73 -1.11 1.31
C LEU A 362 -1.23 -2.17 2.27
N ARG A 363 -1.15 -3.41 1.82
CA ARG A 363 -1.13 -4.57 2.72
C ARG A 363 0.34 -4.97 2.85
N PHE A 364 0.84 -5.02 4.08
CA PHE A 364 2.16 -5.60 4.35
C PHE A 364 2.15 -7.03 3.81
N ARG A 365 2.92 -7.27 2.75
CA ARG A 365 2.96 -8.58 2.11
C ARG A 365 3.73 -9.54 3.01
N ARG A 366 3.23 -10.77 3.10
CA ARG A 366 4.07 -11.91 3.42
C ARG A 366 5.06 -12.08 2.28
N GLU A 367 6.34 -11.95 2.57
CA GLU A 367 7.35 -12.53 1.71
C GLU A 367 7.37 -14.02 2.02
N ALA A 368 6.97 -14.87 1.07
CA ALA A 368 7.33 -16.28 1.17
C ALA A 368 8.86 -16.34 1.05
N PRO A 369 9.58 -17.09 1.91
CA PRO A 369 11.02 -17.21 1.75
C PRO A 369 11.28 -17.80 0.36
N ARG A 370 12.25 -17.22 -0.37
CA ARG A 370 12.75 -17.86 -1.59
C ARG A 370 13.42 -19.16 -1.16
N VAL A 371 12.70 -20.28 -1.28
CA VAL A 371 13.17 -21.64 -0.95
C VAL A 371 14.42 -22.05 -1.74
N ALA A 372 14.87 -21.24 -2.71
CA ALA A 372 16.10 -21.48 -3.48
C ALA A 372 17.41 -21.40 -2.66
N GLU A 373 17.43 -20.78 -1.47
CA GLU A 373 18.68 -20.62 -0.69
C GLU A 373 18.89 -21.64 0.44
N LEU A 374 17.83 -22.27 0.97
CA LEU A 374 17.95 -23.28 2.03
C LEU A 374 18.43 -24.65 1.52
N ALA A 375 18.30 -24.93 0.22
CA ALA A 375 18.80 -26.18 -0.37
C ALA A 375 20.35 -26.23 -0.50
N ARG A 376 21.06 -25.12 -0.25
CA ARG A 376 22.54 -25.08 -0.22
C ARG A 376 23.15 -25.35 1.15
N TYR A 377 22.38 -25.27 2.24
CA TYR A 377 22.86 -25.50 3.61
C TYR A 377 22.50 -26.88 4.18
N LEU A 378 21.79 -27.70 3.41
CA LEU A 378 21.44 -29.09 3.77
C LEU A 378 22.15 -30.12 2.88
N ARG A 379 23.37 -29.82 2.42
CA ARG A 379 24.25 -30.79 1.78
C ARG A 379 25.62 -30.80 2.42
#